data_AF-A0A7R9VIB8-F1
#
_entry.id   AF-A0A7R9VIB8-F1
#
_cell.length_a   1.000
_cell.length_b   1.000
_cell.length_c   1.000
_cell.angle_alpha   90.00
_cell.angle_beta   90.00
_cell.angle_gamma   90.00
#
_symmetry.space_group_name_H-M   'P 1'
#
loop_
_entity.id
_entity.type
_entity.pdbx_description
1 polymer ?
#
loop_
_entity_poly.entity_id
_entity_poly.type
_entity_poly.pdbx_seq_one_letter_code
_entity_poly.pdbx_strand_id
1 'polypeptide(L)'
;RSFIFSSDAPASPLVPPPTGSAMIIKGEKFREVYAAVSGDKHQSDDKTILVFVANADVDAVCSVRSLTHIFESDESNFSERPVESYNEIREACLSQRDTDELRTIFLINCGATENARHACGIGDNENVRLIIIDSHRPIWHGYNDYDTNTLVLLDADDPVPLP
;
A
#
# COMPACT_ATOMS: atom_id res chain seq x y z
N ARG A 1 -29.88 -27.79 -11.98
CA ARG A 1 -29.73 -26.97 -10.76
C ARG A 1 -28.60 -25.99 -11.05
N SER A 2 -28.98 -24.79 -11.47
CA SER A 2 -28.06 -23.74 -11.88
C SER A 2 -27.66 -22.94 -10.64
N PHE A 3 -26.36 -22.83 -10.34
CA PHE A 3 -25.87 -21.92 -9.32
C PHE A 3 -25.82 -20.52 -9.93
N ILE A 4 -26.66 -19.63 -9.43
CA ILE A 4 -26.60 -18.19 -9.70
C ILE A 4 -25.60 -17.65 -8.69
N PHE A 5 -24.38 -17.32 -9.13
CA PHE A 5 -23.53 -16.41 -8.37
C PHE A 5 -24.08 -15.01 -8.58
N SER A 6 -24.62 -14.44 -7.50
CA SER A 6 -24.96 -13.03 -7.43
C SER A 6 -23.66 -12.26 -7.21
N SER A 7 -22.94 -11.94 -8.29
CA SER A 7 -21.82 -10.99 -8.26
C SER A 7 -22.37 -9.57 -8.37
N ASP A 8 -22.68 -8.97 -7.24
CA ASP A 8 -22.84 -7.51 -7.13
C ASP A 8 -22.82 -7.14 -5.63
N ALA A 9 -21.69 -7.40 -4.98
CA ALA A 9 -21.35 -6.65 -3.79
C ALA A 9 -20.48 -5.48 -4.27
N PRO A 10 -20.96 -4.22 -4.22
CA PRO A 10 -20.09 -3.10 -4.52
C PRO A 10 -18.92 -3.16 -3.55
N ALA A 11 -17.69 -3.10 -4.08
CA ALA A 11 -16.48 -3.03 -3.29
C ALA A 11 -16.67 -1.96 -2.22
N SER A 12 -16.77 -2.40 -0.95
CA SER A 12 -16.98 -1.47 0.15
C SER A 12 -15.79 -0.50 0.20
N PRO A 13 -16.03 0.81 0.36
CA PRO A 13 -14.96 1.80 0.37
C PRO A 13 -13.99 1.49 1.52
N LEU A 14 -12.70 1.57 1.23
CA LEU A 14 -11.64 1.42 2.24
C LEU A 14 -11.86 2.42 3.37
N VAL A 15 -11.58 2.03 4.61
CA VAL A 15 -11.56 2.99 5.72
C VAL A 15 -10.43 3.98 5.45
N PRO A 16 -10.69 5.28 5.26
CA PRO A 16 -9.63 6.24 5.03
C PRO A 16 -8.82 6.43 6.33
N PRO A 17 -7.49 6.57 6.26
CA PRO A 17 -6.70 6.99 7.41
C PRO A 17 -7.10 8.42 7.86
N PRO A 18 -6.80 8.79 9.12
CA PRO A 18 -7.27 10.05 9.70
C PRO A 18 -6.83 11.29 8.92
N THR A 19 -7.82 12.09 8.56
CA THR A 19 -7.77 13.18 7.58
C THR A 19 -7.08 14.43 8.13
N GLY A 20 -6.12 14.98 7.38
CA GLY A 20 -5.48 16.26 7.68
C GLY A 20 -4.30 16.58 6.74
N SER A 21 -4.62 17.09 5.54
CA SER A 21 -3.80 17.97 4.68
C SER A 21 -2.33 17.64 4.32
N ALA A 22 -1.83 16.43 4.55
CA ALA A 22 -0.67 15.88 3.84
C ALA A 22 -0.77 14.36 3.86
N MET A 23 -0.59 13.70 2.72
CA MET A 23 -0.57 12.22 2.65
C MET A 23 0.78 11.61 3.03
N ILE A 24 1.59 12.47 3.63
CA ILE A 24 2.84 12.20 4.28
C ILE A 24 2.54 11.95 5.75
N ILE A 25 2.66 10.70 6.16
CA ILE A 25 2.32 10.25 7.49
C ILE A 25 3.59 10.14 8.31
N LYS A 26 3.67 10.94 9.38
CA LYS A 26 4.77 10.83 10.35
C LYS A 26 4.59 9.63 11.26
N GLY A 27 5.70 9.15 11.84
CA GLY A 27 5.78 8.00 12.74
C GLY A 27 4.70 7.91 13.82
N GLU A 28 4.25 9.04 14.37
CA GLU A 28 3.21 9.11 15.40
C GLU A 28 1.87 8.45 14.99
N LYS A 29 1.58 8.41 13.69
CA LYS A 29 0.33 7.89 13.12
C LYS A 29 0.44 6.48 12.54
N PHE A 30 1.60 5.82 12.63
CA PHE A 30 1.78 4.48 12.06
C PHE A 30 0.80 3.46 12.62
N ARG A 31 0.46 3.59 13.90
CA ARG A 31 -0.54 2.73 14.56
C ARG A 31 -1.93 2.89 13.93
N GLU A 32 -2.31 4.11 13.55
CA GLU A 32 -3.61 4.39 12.94
C GLU A 32 -3.67 3.83 11.51
N VAL A 33 -2.58 3.99 10.75
CA VAL A 33 -2.43 3.39 9.41
C VAL A 33 -2.55 1.87 9.49
N TYR A 34 -1.81 1.24 10.39
CA TYR A 34 -1.86 -0.21 10.55
C TYR A 34 -3.22 -0.70 11.05
N ALA A 35 -3.87 0.00 11.98
CA ALA A 35 -5.22 -0.32 12.43
C ALA A 35 -6.23 -0.27 11.26
N ALA A 36 -6.09 0.68 10.34
CA ALA A 36 -6.92 0.74 9.15
C ALA A 36 -6.67 -0.44 8.21
N VAL A 37 -5.41 -0.86 8.01
CA VAL A 37 -5.08 -2.07 7.22
C VAL A 37 -5.64 -3.34 7.88
N SER A 38 -5.52 -3.46 9.20
CA SER A 38 -6.05 -4.61 9.93
C SER A 38 -7.58 -4.62 10.02
N GLY A 39 -8.22 -3.45 9.96
CA GLY A 39 -9.68 -3.33 9.90
C GLY A 39 -10.26 -3.94 8.63
N ASP A 40 -9.52 -3.86 7.51
CA ASP A 40 -9.94 -4.39 6.22
C ASP A 40 -10.08 -5.92 6.20
N LYS A 41 -9.47 -6.63 7.16
CA LYS A 41 -9.57 -8.09 7.36
C LYS A 41 -10.99 -8.58 7.63
N HIS A 42 -11.80 -7.79 8.34
CA HIS A 42 -13.11 -8.24 8.81
C HIS A 42 -14.20 -8.20 7.72
N GLN A 43 -13.87 -7.78 6.50
CA GLN A 43 -14.84 -7.57 5.43
C GLN A 43 -14.85 -8.66 4.35
N SER A 44 -13.83 -9.52 4.26
CA SER A 44 -13.78 -10.66 3.32
C SER A 44 -12.62 -11.60 3.65
N ASP A 45 -12.83 -12.91 3.49
CA ASP A 45 -11.79 -13.95 3.69
C ASP A 45 -10.64 -13.87 2.65
N ASP A 46 -10.90 -13.31 1.47
CA ASP A 46 -9.96 -13.36 0.32
C ASP A 46 -9.17 -12.05 0.07
N LYS A 47 -9.31 -11.02 0.92
CA LYS A 47 -8.62 -9.74 0.69
C LYS A 47 -7.11 -9.84 0.98
N THR A 48 -6.30 -9.54 -0.05
CA THR A 48 -4.86 -9.79 -0.04
C THR A 48 -4.07 -8.49 0.12
N ILE A 49 -3.12 -8.49 1.07
CA ILE A 49 -2.06 -7.49 1.17
C ILE A 49 -0.94 -7.90 0.20
N LEU A 50 -0.54 -7.00 -0.71
CA LEU A 50 0.63 -7.22 -1.56
C LEU A 50 1.80 -6.40 -1.06
N VAL A 51 2.96 -7.03 -0.92
CA VAL A 51 4.19 -6.37 -0.48
C VAL A 51 5.23 -6.48 -1.58
N PHE A 52 5.62 -5.35 -2.16
CA PHE A 52 6.71 -5.27 -3.13
C PHE A 52 7.97 -4.77 -2.42
N VAL A 53 9.05 -5.52 -2.57
CA VAL A 53 10.32 -5.28 -1.88
C VAL A 53 11.40 -4.97 -2.89
N ALA A 54 12.08 -3.83 -2.76
CA ALA A 54 13.24 -3.54 -3.60
C ALA A 54 14.31 -4.63 -3.43
N ASN A 55 14.65 -5.34 -4.51
CA ASN A 55 15.54 -6.52 -4.46
C ASN A 55 17.02 -6.16 -4.15
N ALA A 56 17.42 -4.91 -4.36
CA ALA A 56 18.82 -4.50 -4.30
C ALA A 56 19.31 -4.06 -2.90
N ASP A 57 18.42 -3.98 -1.90
CA ASP A 57 18.71 -3.32 -0.64
C ASP A 57 18.56 -4.24 0.58
N VAL A 58 19.61 -4.32 1.39
CA VAL A 58 19.59 -5.05 2.67
C VAL A 58 18.55 -4.48 3.62
N ASP A 59 18.36 -3.16 3.61
CA ASP A 59 17.36 -2.48 4.43
C ASP A 59 15.93 -2.90 4.06
N ALA A 60 15.66 -3.09 2.77
CA ALA A 60 14.37 -3.58 2.31
C ALA A 60 14.07 -4.99 2.84
N VAL A 61 15.08 -5.87 2.87
CA VAL A 61 14.96 -7.23 3.41
C VAL A 61 14.70 -7.21 4.92
N CYS A 62 15.41 -6.38 5.69
CA CYS A 62 15.19 -6.26 7.13
C CYS A 62 13.82 -5.66 7.46
N SER A 63 13.41 -4.64 6.70
CA SER A 63 12.13 -3.96 6.85
C SER A 63 10.96 -4.90 6.55
N VAL A 64 11.02 -5.63 5.42
CA VAL A 64 9.95 -6.57 5.08
C VAL A 64 9.85 -7.70 6.10
N ARG A 65 10.97 -8.23 6.62
CA ARG A 65 10.95 -9.30 7.64
C ARG A 65 10.24 -8.86 8.92
N SER A 66 10.46 -7.61 9.33
CA SER A 66 9.77 -7.05 10.50
C SER A 66 8.27 -6.88 10.22
N LEU A 67 7.92 -6.41 9.03
CA LEU A 67 6.53 -6.19 8.62
C LEU A 67 5.76 -7.50 8.47
N THR A 68 6.35 -8.54 7.86
CA THR A 68 5.70 -9.84 7.68
C THR A 68 5.48 -10.52 9.02
N HIS A 69 6.39 -10.37 9.99
CA HIS A 69 6.18 -10.89 11.33
C HIS A 69 4.95 -10.27 12.02
N ILE A 70 4.73 -8.97 11.80
CA ILE A 70 3.52 -8.27 12.28
C ILE A 70 2.27 -8.83 11.58
N PHE A 71 2.33 -9.01 10.25
CA PHE A 71 1.20 -9.57 9.50
C PHE A 71 0.84 -11.00 9.93
N GLU A 72 1.84 -11.86 10.15
CA GLU A 72 1.69 -13.23 10.65
C GLU A 72 1.08 -13.24 12.05
N SER A 73 1.57 -12.39 12.95
CA SER A 73 1.04 -12.27 14.32
C SER A 73 -0.43 -11.89 14.36
N ASP A 74 -0.91 -11.14 13.36
CA ASP A 74 -2.29 -10.72 13.26
C ASP A 74 -3.10 -11.55 12.23
N GLU A 75 -2.60 -12.71 11.81
CA GLU A 75 -3.28 -13.64 10.89
C GLU A 75 -3.76 -12.98 9.58
N SER A 76 -2.92 -12.11 9.02
CA SER A 76 -3.23 -11.36 7.79
C SER A 76 -2.89 -12.21 6.56
N ASN A 77 -3.77 -12.23 5.56
CA ASN A 77 -3.44 -12.78 4.24
C ASN A 77 -2.57 -11.77 3.47
N PHE A 78 -1.31 -12.15 3.22
CA PHE A 78 -0.38 -11.33 2.44
C PHE A 78 0.44 -12.15 1.45
N SER A 79 0.99 -11.48 0.43
CA SER A 79 1.98 -12.03 -0.48
C SER A 79 3.11 -11.04 -0.69
N GLU A 80 4.35 -11.49 -0.50
CA GLU A 80 5.55 -10.72 -0.76
C GLU A 80 6.16 -11.05 -2.13
N ARG A 81 6.66 -10.04 -2.84
CA ARG A 81 7.40 -10.20 -4.10
C ARG A 81 8.60 -9.26 -4.14
N PRO A 82 9.83 -9.78 -4.35
CA PRO A 82 10.96 -8.91 -4.68
C PRO A 82 10.73 -8.31 -6.07
N VAL A 83 11.14 -7.06 -6.25
CA VAL A 83 11.01 -6.33 -7.51
C VAL A 83 12.26 -5.53 -7.83
N GLU A 84 12.57 -5.44 -9.12
CA GLU A 84 13.66 -4.61 -9.65
C GLU A 84 13.15 -3.41 -10.45
N SER A 85 11.87 -3.42 -10.86
CA SER A 85 11.29 -2.35 -11.66
C SER A 85 9.79 -2.16 -11.41
N TYR A 86 9.28 -0.95 -11.70
CA TYR A 86 7.83 -0.68 -11.67
C TYR A 86 7.03 -1.48 -12.70
N ASN A 87 7.67 -1.98 -13.76
CA ASN A 87 6.99 -2.83 -14.74
C ASN A 87 6.51 -4.13 -14.10
N GLU A 88 7.35 -4.75 -13.25
CA GLU A 88 6.97 -5.97 -12.50
C GLU A 88 5.84 -5.69 -11.51
N ILE A 89 5.92 -4.55 -10.81
CA ILE A 89 4.85 -4.11 -9.90
C ILE A 89 3.54 -3.92 -10.67
N ARG A 90 3.60 -3.24 -11.81
CA ARG A 90 2.44 -2.98 -12.67
C ARG A 90 1.82 -4.27 -13.19
N GLU A 91 2.62 -5.21 -13.68
CA GLU A 91 2.13 -6.51 -14.14
C GLU A 91 1.44 -7.29 -13.02
N ALA A 92 2.03 -7.31 -11.83
CA ALA A 92 1.43 -7.95 -10.66
C ALA A 92 0.10 -7.28 -10.25
N CYS A 93 0.05 -5.94 -10.22
CA CYS A 93 -1.18 -5.19 -9.91
C CYS A 93 -2.27 -5.43 -10.96
N LEU A 94 -1.92 -5.45 -12.26
CA LEU A 94 -2.87 -5.73 -13.34
C LEU A 94 -3.44 -7.14 -13.25
N SER A 95 -2.63 -8.14 -12.87
CA SER A 95 -3.08 -9.53 -12.70
C SER A 95 -4.10 -9.71 -11.57
N GLN A 96 -4.15 -8.76 -10.62
CA GLN A 96 -5.02 -8.78 -9.44
C GLN A 96 -6.15 -7.74 -9.53
N ARG A 97 -6.23 -7.01 -10.64
CA ARG A 97 -7.20 -5.91 -10.79
C ARG A 97 -8.63 -6.40 -10.85
N ASP A 98 -8.85 -7.58 -11.43
CA ASP A 98 -10.19 -8.12 -11.69
C ASP A 98 -10.73 -8.97 -10.52
N THR A 99 -9.95 -9.19 -9.47
CA THR A 99 -10.36 -10.06 -8.36
C THR A 99 -11.08 -9.32 -7.23
N ASP A 100 -11.11 -7.97 -7.21
CA ASP A 100 -11.65 -7.12 -6.11
C ASP A 100 -11.09 -7.43 -4.68
N GLU A 101 -10.12 -8.34 -4.61
CA GLU A 101 -9.44 -8.86 -3.43
C GLU A 101 -8.27 -7.98 -3.03
N LEU A 102 -7.64 -7.28 -3.98
CA LEU A 102 -6.51 -6.40 -3.68
C LEU A 102 -6.98 -5.12 -2.97
N ARG A 103 -6.50 -4.92 -1.74
CA ARG A 103 -6.89 -3.76 -0.91
C ARG A 103 -5.74 -2.87 -0.54
N THR A 104 -4.61 -3.47 -0.18
CA THR A 104 -3.45 -2.71 0.27
C THR A 104 -2.20 -3.21 -0.43
N ILE A 105 -1.43 -2.27 -0.97
CA ILE A 105 -0.11 -2.50 -1.54
C ILE A 105 0.91 -1.79 -0.65
N PHE A 106 1.96 -2.49 -0.28
CA PHE A 106 3.14 -1.94 0.36
C PHE A 106 4.29 -1.88 -0.64
N LEU A 107 4.94 -0.72 -0.75
CA LEU A 107 6.22 -0.54 -1.42
C LEU A 107 7.31 -0.37 -0.37
N ILE A 108 8.28 -1.28 -0.35
CA ILE A 108 9.38 -1.30 0.61
C ILE A 108 10.67 -0.89 -0.09
N ASN A 109 11.25 0.20 0.39
CA ASN A 109 12.43 0.89 -0.12
C ASN A 109 12.35 1.31 -1.60
N CYS A 110 11.14 1.65 -2.07
CA CYS A 110 10.90 2.21 -3.39
C CYS A 110 9.62 3.05 -3.41
N GLY A 111 9.50 3.96 -4.38
CA GLY A 111 8.28 4.73 -4.63
C GLY A 111 8.25 6.15 -4.08
N ALA A 112 9.11 6.57 -3.15
CA ALA A 112 8.98 7.91 -2.56
C ALA A 112 9.44 9.06 -3.46
N THR A 113 10.24 8.81 -4.50
CA THR A 113 10.87 9.87 -5.31
C THR A 113 10.11 10.23 -6.59
N GLU A 114 8.98 9.56 -6.88
CA GLU A 114 8.17 9.78 -8.09
C GLU A 114 6.69 9.48 -7.83
N ASN A 115 5.84 9.60 -8.87
CA ASN A 115 4.43 9.21 -8.78
C ASN A 115 4.27 7.69 -8.82
N ALA A 116 4.46 7.02 -7.68
CA ALA A 116 4.39 5.57 -7.58
C ALA A 116 3.01 5.02 -7.96
N ARG A 117 1.92 5.71 -7.62
CA ARG A 117 0.56 5.27 -7.95
C ARG A 117 0.34 5.14 -9.46
N HIS A 118 0.78 6.15 -10.21
CA HIS A 118 0.74 6.12 -11.67
C HIS A 118 1.70 5.06 -12.24
N ALA A 119 2.93 4.96 -11.71
CA ALA A 119 3.92 3.98 -12.14
C ALA A 119 3.43 2.53 -11.97
N CYS A 120 2.76 2.24 -10.85
CA CYS A 120 2.16 0.94 -10.54
C CYS A 120 0.90 0.63 -11.37
N GLY A 121 0.38 1.58 -12.16
CA GLY A 121 -0.80 1.38 -13.01
C GLY A 121 -2.13 1.36 -12.25
N ILE A 122 -2.16 1.88 -11.03
CA ILE A 122 -3.36 1.93 -10.16
C ILE A 122 -3.90 3.35 -9.95
N GLY A 123 -3.51 4.30 -10.82
CA GLY A 123 -3.92 5.71 -10.75
C GLY A 123 -5.43 5.88 -10.52
N ASP A 124 -6.23 5.18 -11.31
CA ASP A 124 -7.70 5.30 -11.30
C ASP A 124 -8.39 4.38 -10.28
N ASN A 125 -7.65 3.56 -9.50
CA ASN A 125 -8.23 2.54 -8.64
C ASN A 125 -8.40 3.00 -7.18
N GLU A 126 -9.47 3.74 -6.91
CA GLU A 126 -9.76 4.30 -5.57
C GLU A 126 -9.95 3.25 -4.46
N ASN A 127 -10.16 1.98 -4.82
CA ASN A 127 -10.34 0.89 -3.86
C ASN A 127 -9.03 0.26 -3.37
N VAL A 128 -7.89 0.77 -3.83
CA VAL A 128 -6.55 0.29 -3.46
C VAL A 128 -5.78 1.37 -2.72
N ARG A 129 -5.36 1.02 -1.50
CA ARG A 129 -4.42 1.81 -0.69
C ARG A 129 -2.99 1.46 -1.08
N LEU A 130 -2.18 2.47 -1.36
CA LEU A 130 -0.75 2.37 -1.56
C LEU A 130 -0.03 2.90 -0.32
N ILE A 131 0.83 2.10 0.28
CA ILE A 131 1.65 2.49 1.44
C ILE A 131 3.11 2.40 1.03
N ILE A 132 3.84 3.51 1.17
CA ILE A 132 5.22 3.65 0.76
C ILE A 132 6.08 3.78 2.01
N ILE A 133 7.03 2.86 2.17
CA ILE A 133 8.04 2.87 3.22
C ILE A 133 9.38 2.93 2.51
N ASP A 134 9.94 4.13 2.38
CA ASP A 134 11.11 4.35 1.53
C ASP A 134 12.07 5.36 2.15
N SER A 135 13.36 5.03 2.14
CA SER A 135 14.44 5.85 2.67
C SER A 135 14.97 6.88 1.66
N HIS A 136 14.64 6.73 0.37
CA HIS A 136 15.13 7.63 -0.68
C HIS A 136 14.57 9.06 -0.54
N ARG A 137 15.44 10.05 -0.75
CA ARG A 137 15.12 11.49 -0.70
C ARG A 137 15.71 12.18 -1.94
N PRO A 138 15.10 13.29 -2.43
CA PRO A 138 13.94 13.98 -1.89
C PRO A 138 12.62 13.24 -2.19
N ILE A 139 11.64 13.40 -1.31
CA ILE A 139 10.29 12.87 -1.53
C ILE A 139 9.62 13.68 -2.64
N TRP A 140 8.89 13.00 -3.52
CA TRP A 140 8.14 13.64 -4.58
C TRP A 140 7.06 14.57 -4.01
N HIS A 141 7.09 15.84 -4.40
CA HIS A 141 6.19 16.87 -3.89
C HIS A 141 4.70 16.58 -4.18
N GLY A 142 4.40 15.78 -5.20
CA GLY A 142 3.03 15.39 -5.55
C GLY A 142 2.33 14.53 -4.49
N TYR A 143 3.06 14.00 -3.51
CA TYR A 143 2.44 13.36 -2.33
C TYR A 143 1.77 14.36 -1.37
N ASN A 144 1.94 15.67 -1.58
CA ASN A 144 1.17 16.70 -0.90
C ASN A 144 -0.21 16.94 -1.54
N ASP A 145 -0.50 16.33 -2.70
CA ASP A 145 -1.76 16.51 -3.42
C ASP A 145 -2.93 15.70 -2.80
N TYR A 146 -4.10 15.79 -3.41
CA TYR A 146 -5.38 15.24 -2.92
C TYR A 146 -5.53 13.70 -3.01
N ASP A 147 -4.47 12.94 -3.29
CA ASP A 147 -4.56 11.48 -3.39
C ASP A 147 -4.68 10.83 -2.00
N THR A 148 -5.91 10.61 -1.55
CA THR A 148 -6.19 10.07 -0.21
C THR A 148 -5.80 8.61 0.00
N ASN A 149 -5.42 7.92 -1.06
CA ASN A 149 -5.18 6.49 -1.04
C ASN A 149 -3.69 6.14 -1.13
N THR A 150 -2.80 7.12 -1.28
CA THR A 150 -1.35 6.89 -1.26
C THR A 150 -0.74 7.50 -0.02
N LEU A 151 -0.11 6.69 0.82
CA LEU A 151 0.47 7.11 2.09
C LEU A 151 1.98 6.95 2.05
N VAL A 152 2.74 8.01 2.26
CA VAL A 152 4.19 7.95 2.43
C VAL A 152 4.52 8.00 3.91
N LEU A 153 5.11 6.94 4.43
CA LEU A 153 5.49 6.85 5.83
C LEU A 153 6.86 7.49 6.04
N LEU A 154 6.92 8.51 6.90
CA LEU A 154 8.13 9.23 7.26
C LEU A 154 8.52 9.01 8.71
N ASP A 155 9.82 8.98 8.94
CA ASP A 155 10.34 9.10 10.30
C ASP A 155 10.11 10.51 10.85
N ALA A 156 10.20 10.68 12.16
CA ALA A 156 9.95 11.94 12.84
C ALA A 156 10.89 13.07 12.36
N ASP A 157 12.11 12.71 11.97
CA ASP A 157 13.18 13.62 11.58
C ASP A 157 13.22 13.93 10.07
N ASP A 158 12.36 13.29 9.27
CA ASP A 158 12.34 13.49 7.83
C ASP A 158 11.79 14.85 7.41
N PRO A 159 12.43 15.53 6.44
CA PRO A 159 11.90 16.76 5.89
C PRO A 159 10.64 16.47 5.07
N VAL A 160 9.55 17.14 5.41
CA VAL A 160 8.35 17.13 4.59
C VAL A 160 8.61 17.96 3.33
N PRO A 161 8.42 17.42 2.11
CA PRO A 161 8.59 18.17 0.88
C PRO A 161 7.66 19.39 0.87
N LEU A 162 8.20 20.53 0.46
CA LEU A 162 7.40 21.73 0.26
C LEU A 162 6.54 21.58 -1.01
N PRO A 163 5.32 22.13 -1.04
CA PRO A 163 4.45 22.11 -2.22
C PRO A 163 5.03 22.91 -3.39
#